data_AF-A0A1M7LQJ3-F1
#
_entry.id   AF-A0A1M7LQJ3-F1
#
_cell.length_a   1.000
_cell.length_b   1.000
_cell.length_c   1.000
_cell.angle_alpha   90.00
_cell.angle_beta   90.00
_cell.angle_gamma   90.00
#
_symmetry.space_group_name_H-M   'P 1'
#
loop_
_entity.id
_entity.type
_entity.pdbx_description
1 polymer ?
#
loop_
_entity_poly.entity_id
_entity_poly.type
_entity_poly.pdbx_seq_one_letter_code
_entity_poly.pdbx_strand_id
1 'polypeptide(L)'
;MRPVLMNPNPGYTIPINMTTRKKAIMDGLKAYGIPLEAGNGTTTGTYNTQLVLNLLYQLTGANGGDPDWANLAPPGPVLVPTLILYFSTNTAMKYGNARGTLIDNYGEYCSYCGMPVQDSSLAVEHCLPKQVFPSVMLNYDNFFLSCPNCNSNKGAKPTWTDSFNWASFYNGTPTSVQDVMDGGMDRQMWPDSGETAWEGLPVVYWNVTSNSRLSNNSALDLGNQLAGVSQNIVYARIIGFAQPQAVAALIGTYGYNDPKVQATEDNFIAIVNLNQFEANNYSDRRVTNRTIVWLNCITSLRNLSKFTVGSEGWNLMLGQIFQTAKNAGFFEIWSWIFYTLYGPTTPVPIYNIFRTVSCDPTQPLYYFPGTDINDLPTQ
;
A
#
# COMPACT_ATOMS: atom_id res chain seq x y z
N MET A 1 -6.21 3.00 18.91
CA MET A 1 -5.35 3.94 19.66
C MET A 1 -4.20 4.29 18.73
N ARG A 2 -4.10 5.54 18.27
CA ARG A 2 -3.10 5.98 17.30
C ARG A 2 -1.85 6.52 18.02
N PRO A 3 -0.62 6.31 17.52
CA PRO A 3 0.58 6.84 18.15
C PRO A 3 0.60 8.37 18.08
N VAL A 4 1.13 8.97 19.14
CA VAL A 4 1.50 10.38 19.20
C VAL A 4 2.68 10.59 18.25
N LEU A 5 2.64 11.68 17.47
CA LEU A 5 3.77 12.19 16.68
C LEU A 5 5.07 12.02 17.47
N MET A 6 5.98 11.15 17.02
CA MET A 6 7.26 11.01 17.69
C MET A 6 8.04 12.33 17.60
N ASN A 7 8.40 12.82 18.79
CA ASN A 7 9.32 13.93 18.96
C ASN A 7 10.74 13.36 18.78
N PRO A 8 11.49 13.72 17.73
CA PRO A 8 12.84 13.21 17.57
C PRO A 8 13.75 13.82 18.63
N ASN A 9 14.68 12.99 19.12
CA ASN A 9 15.61 13.28 20.20
C ASN A 9 16.37 14.62 19.96
N PRO A 10 16.29 15.62 20.87
CA PRO A 10 16.74 17.02 20.64
C PRO A 10 18.27 17.25 20.57
N GLY A 11 19.08 16.21 20.33
CA GLY A 11 20.53 16.24 20.51
C GLY A 11 21.42 16.04 19.27
N TYR A 12 20.88 15.82 18.08
CA TYR A 12 21.70 15.43 16.91
C TYR A 12 22.03 16.60 15.97
N THR A 13 23.32 16.89 15.82
CA THR A 13 23.89 17.75 14.77
C THR A 13 24.33 16.89 13.58
N ILE A 14 23.98 17.28 12.35
CA ILE A 14 24.14 16.41 11.18
C ILE A 14 25.02 17.05 10.09
N PRO A 15 26.18 16.45 9.75
CA PRO A 15 27.11 16.99 8.76
C PRO A 15 26.67 16.69 7.30
N ILE A 16 27.03 17.59 6.37
CA ILE A 16 26.72 17.47 4.93
C ILE A 16 27.99 17.54 4.07
N ASN A 17 28.13 16.63 3.10
CA ASN A 17 29.21 16.61 2.11
C ASN A 17 28.67 16.35 0.68
N MET A 18 28.53 17.38 -0.19
CA MET A 18 28.31 17.31 -1.66
C MET A 18 28.09 18.72 -2.29
N THR A 19 28.74 19.04 -3.42
CA THR A 19 29.13 20.43 -3.79
C THR A 19 28.08 21.32 -4.49
N THR A 20 27.15 20.79 -5.30
CA THR A 20 26.20 21.65 -6.07
C THR A 20 24.81 21.76 -5.43
N ARG A 21 24.33 20.69 -4.79
CA ARG A 21 23.03 20.64 -4.10
C ARG A 21 23.02 21.47 -2.80
N LYS A 22 24.19 21.73 -2.21
CA LYS A 22 24.37 22.51 -0.97
C LYS A 22 23.87 23.95 -1.06
N LYS A 23 24.14 24.66 -2.17
CA LYS A 23 23.82 26.09 -2.28
C LYS A 23 22.31 26.33 -2.24
N ALA A 24 21.53 25.55 -2.98
CA ALA A 24 20.07 25.64 -2.96
C ALA A 24 19.47 25.36 -1.57
N ILE A 25 20.01 24.36 -0.85
CA ILE A 25 19.58 24.04 0.51
C ILE A 25 19.94 25.17 1.49
N MET A 26 21.15 25.71 1.36
CA MET A 26 21.63 26.83 2.18
C MET A 26 20.83 28.10 1.95
N ASP A 27 20.62 28.49 0.70
CA ASP A 27 19.87 29.70 0.36
C ASP A 27 18.40 29.55 0.77
N GLY A 28 17.81 28.36 0.55
CA GLY A 28 16.44 28.06 0.97
C GLY A 28 16.25 28.10 2.48
N LEU A 29 16.99 27.30 3.26
CA LEU A 29 16.82 27.27 4.73
C LEU A 29 17.17 28.62 5.39
N LYS A 30 18.16 29.33 4.88
CA LYS A 30 18.51 30.68 5.34
C LYS A 30 17.38 31.68 5.10
N ALA A 31 16.68 31.60 3.96
CA ALA A 31 15.53 32.47 3.68
C ALA A 31 14.38 32.29 4.69
N TYR A 32 14.34 31.16 5.40
CA TYR A 32 13.36 30.87 6.45
C TYR A 32 13.95 30.91 7.87
N GLY A 33 15.06 31.64 8.06
CA GLY A 33 15.61 31.89 9.39
C GLY A 33 16.33 30.71 10.03
N ILE A 34 16.71 29.69 9.24
CA ILE A 34 17.51 28.55 9.71
C ILE A 34 18.94 28.69 9.15
N PRO A 35 19.84 29.40 9.86
CA PRO A 35 21.22 29.52 9.43
C PRO A 35 21.96 28.19 9.58
N LEU A 36 22.96 27.98 8.73
CA LEU A 36 23.94 26.92 8.92
C LEU A 36 24.80 27.29 10.13
N GLU A 37 24.86 26.45 11.17
CA GLU A 37 25.76 26.66 12.30
C GLU A 37 27.20 26.44 11.83
N ALA A 38 28.06 27.43 12.07
CA ALA A 38 29.35 27.54 11.40
C ALA A 38 30.34 26.43 11.82
N GLY A 39 30.82 25.67 10.83
CA GLY A 39 32.20 25.19 10.82
C GLY A 39 33.08 26.24 10.13
N ASN A 40 33.55 27.24 10.88
CA ASN A 40 34.57 28.22 10.49
C ASN A 40 34.63 28.57 8.99
N GLY A 41 33.67 29.36 8.49
CA GLY A 41 33.80 30.06 7.21
C GLY A 41 33.91 29.18 5.96
N THR A 42 33.53 27.91 6.02
CA THR A 42 33.50 26.99 4.87
C THR A 42 32.08 26.58 4.51
N THR A 43 31.86 26.03 3.31
CA THR A 43 30.60 25.39 2.85
C THR A 43 30.24 24.11 3.62
N THR A 44 30.63 24.03 4.88
CA THR A 44 30.62 22.86 5.75
C THR A 44 30.17 23.33 7.13
N GLY A 45 29.07 22.75 7.61
CA GLY A 45 28.42 23.09 8.86
C GLY A 45 27.22 22.17 9.10
N THR A 46 26.56 22.33 10.23
CA THR A 46 25.38 21.55 10.61
C THR A 46 24.17 22.46 10.71
N TYR A 47 23.01 22.00 10.26
CA TYR A 47 21.75 22.67 10.59
C TYR A 47 21.28 22.21 11.95
N ASN A 48 20.65 23.13 12.68
CA ASN A 48 19.91 22.76 13.86
C ASN A 48 18.68 21.94 13.44
N THR A 49 18.73 20.63 13.68
CA THR A 49 17.67 19.69 13.31
C THR A 49 16.31 20.11 13.87
N GLN A 50 16.27 20.63 15.10
CA GLN A 50 15.03 21.09 15.72
C GLN A 50 14.42 22.29 14.98
N LEU A 51 15.23 23.24 14.52
CA LEU A 51 14.73 24.37 13.73
C LEU A 51 14.14 23.92 12.38
N VAL A 52 14.77 22.94 11.72
CA VAL A 52 14.26 22.38 10.46
C VAL A 52 12.95 21.64 10.68
N LEU A 53 12.81 20.89 11.78
CA LEU A 53 11.58 20.22 12.15
C LEU A 53 10.48 21.21 12.56
N ASN A 54 10.82 22.24 13.32
CA ASN A 54 9.87 23.30 13.69
C ASN A 54 9.33 24.02 12.45
N LEU A 55 10.17 24.27 11.44
CA LEU A 55 9.71 24.81 10.16
C LEU A 55 8.74 23.86 9.46
N LEU A 56 9.03 22.55 9.45
CA LEU A 56 8.15 21.52 8.90
C LEU A 56 6.76 21.51 9.58
N TYR A 57 6.71 21.70 10.91
CA TYR A 57 5.48 21.88 11.68
C TYR A 57 4.78 23.22 11.40
N GLN A 58 5.50 24.30 11.16
CA GLN A 58 4.87 25.58 10.81
C GLN A 58 4.17 25.54 9.44
N LEU A 59 4.60 24.68 8.53
CA LEU A 59 3.95 24.47 7.23
C LEU A 59 2.57 23.79 7.34
N THR A 60 2.27 23.09 8.44
CA THR A 60 0.88 22.64 8.71
C THR A 60 0.03 23.76 9.28
N GLY A 61 0.61 24.60 10.15
CA GLY A 61 -0.12 25.65 10.86
C GLY A 61 -0.48 26.86 10.00
N ALA A 62 0.37 27.25 9.05
CA ALA A 62 0.12 28.40 8.16
C ALA A 62 -1.08 28.19 7.21
N ASN A 63 -1.52 26.95 7.02
CA ASN A 63 -2.66 26.57 6.19
C ASN A 63 -3.97 26.39 6.99
N GLY A 64 -3.93 26.51 8.31
CA GLY A 64 -5.00 26.10 9.22
C GLY A 64 -6.04 27.16 9.58
N GLY A 65 -6.20 28.23 8.80
CA GLY A 65 -7.10 29.35 9.17
C GLY A 65 -7.87 30.04 8.05
N ASP A 66 -7.70 29.65 6.78
CA ASP A 66 -8.36 30.33 5.66
C ASP A 66 -9.54 29.48 5.12
N PRO A 67 -10.80 29.93 5.21
CA PRO A 67 -11.96 29.16 4.75
C PRO A 67 -11.95 28.79 3.26
N ASP A 68 -11.09 29.41 2.44
CA ASP A 68 -10.84 29.05 1.04
C ASP A 68 -9.69 28.02 0.91
N TRP A 69 -9.83 26.87 1.57
CA TRP A 69 -8.81 25.80 1.61
C TRP A 69 -8.40 25.23 0.24
N ALA A 70 -9.19 25.46 -0.82
CA ALA A 70 -8.85 25.10 -2.20
C ALA A 70 -7.73 25.98 -2.81
N ASN A 71 -7.40 27.12 -2.18
CA ASN A 71 -6.44 28.11 -2.66
C ASN A 71 -5.14 28.15 -1.83
N LEU A 72 -4.92 27.18 -0.93
CA LEU A 72 -3.69 27.11 -0.13
C LEU A 72 -2.48 26.91 -1.04
N ALA A 73 -1.75 28.00 -1.25
CA ALA A 73 -0.49 27.95 -1.98
C ALA A 73 0.48 27.05 -1.19
N PRO A 74 1.13 26.06 -1.83
CA PRO A 74 2.16 25.28 -1.16
C PRO A 74 3.21 26.23 -0.56
N PRO A 75 3.87 25.83 0.54
CA PRO A 75 5.02 26.57 1.07
C PRO A 75 5.91 26.96 -0.09
N GLY A 76 6.25 28.25 -0.20
CA GLY A 76 6.70 28.87 -1.45
C GLY A 76 7.65 28.02 -2.31
N PRO A 77 7.70 28.21 -3.64
CA PRO A 77 8.22 27.26 -4.63
C PRO A 77 9.66 26.77 -4.41
N VAL A 78 10.41 27.41 -3.53
CA VAL A 78 11.79 27.08 -3.15
C VAL A 78 11.87 26.19 -1.89
N LEU A 79 10.95 26.34 -0.93
CA LEU A 79 11.06 25.69 0.39
C LEU A 79 10.82 24.19 0.34
N VAL A 80 9.71 23.75 -0.28
CA VAL A 80 9.39 22.31 -0.35
C VAL A 80 10.48 21.51 -1.08
N PRO A 81 10.97 21.95 -2.28
CA PRO A 81 12.10 21.28 -2.92
C PRO A 81 13.36 21.28 -2.07
N THR A 82 13.61 22.35 -1.31
CA THR A 82 14.76 22.44 -0.39
C THR A 82 14.67 21.40 0.72
N LEU A 83 13.51 21.27 1.38
CA LEU A 83 13.32 20.27 2.44
C LEU A 83 13.44 18.84 1.90
N ILE A 84 12.80 18.55 0.76
CA ILE A 84 12.91 17.23 0.12
C ILE A 84 14.37 16.90 -0.21
N LEU A 85 15.11 17.86 -0.77
CA LEU A 85 16.52 17.68 -1.10
C LEU A 85 17.38 17.48 0.17
N TYR A 86 17.09 18.22 1.24
CA TYR A 86 17.76 18.07 2.53
C TYR A 86 17.56 16.67 3.10
N PHE A 87 16.32 16.21 3.27
CA PHE A 87 16.05 14.89 3.86
C PHE A 87 16.44 13.72 2.95
N SER A 88 16.39 13.88 1.62
CA SER A 88 16.83 12.81 0.70
C SER A 88 18.34 12.58 0.68
N THR A 89 19.13 13.58 1.08
CA THR A 89 20.60 13.53 1.09
C THR A 89 21.20 13.38 2.49
N ASN A 90 20.39 13.55 3.53
CA ASN A 90 20.79 13.37 4.93
C ASN A 90 20.73 11.89 5.33
N THR A 91 21.86 11.25 5.56
CA THR A 91 21.93 9.81 5.87
C THR A 91 21.26 9.42 7.20
N ALA A 92 21.17 10.34 8.17
CA ALA A 92 20.54 10.08 9.46
C ALA A 92 19.00 10.22 9.40
N MET A 93 18.48 11.11 8.54
CA MET A 93 17.04 11.44 8.47
C MET A 93 16.40 11.14 7.10
N LYS A 94 16.98 10.21 6.34
CA LYS A 94 16.41 9.80 5.07
C LYS A 94 15.23 8.87 5.32
N TYR A 95 14.08 9.18 4.74
CA TYR A 95 12.92 8.28 4.74
C TYR A 95 13.25 6.88 4.19
N GLY A 96 14.27 6.76 3.32
CA GLY A 96 14.80 5.48 2.86
C GLY A 96 15.32 4.55 3.96
N ASN A 97 15.61 5.06 5.16
CA ASN A 97 16.02 4.25 6.31
C ASN A 97 14.86 3.40 6.86
N ALA A 98 13.60 3.80 6.61
CA ALA A 98 12.42 3.02 6.98
C ALA A 98 12.29 1.72 6.18
N ARG A 99 12.99 1.58 5.05
CA ARG A 99 12.83 0.46 4.12
C ARG A 99 13.04 -0.90 4.77
N GLY A 100 14.11 -1.05 5.54
CA GLY A 100 14.44 -2.31 6.20
C GLY A 100 13.33 -2.73 7.16
N THR A 101 12.96 -1.83 8.08
CA THR A 101 11.90 -2.12 9.05
C THR A 101 10.55 -2.36 8.37
N LEU A 102 10.22 -1.62 7.31
CA LEU A 102 8.99 -1.89 6.54
C LEU A 102 8.99 -3.29 5.91
N ILE A 103 10.13 -3.79 5.43
CA ILE A 103 10.24 -5.14 4.87
C ILE A 103 10.19 -6.20 5.96
N ASP A 104 10.87 -5.94 7.08
CA ASP A 104 10.82 -6.82 8.25
C ASP A 104 9.38 -6.96 8.76
N ASN A 105 8.58 -5.89 8.68
CA ASN A 105 7.21 -5.87 9.20
C ASN A 105 6.16 -6.38 8.18
N TYR A 106 6.27 -5.98 6.90
CA TYR A 106 5.23 -6.25 5.90
C TYR A 106 5.62 -7.30 4.85
N GLY A 107 6.87 -7.74 4.84
CA GLY A 107 7.45 -8.58 3.81
C GLY A 107 7.77 -7.83 2.51
N GLU A 108 8.30 -8.58 1.54
CA GLU A 108 8.73 -8.06 0.24
C GLU A 108 7.56 -7.94 -0.76
N TYR A 109 6.52 -7.21 -0.37
CA TYR A 109 5.33 -7.02 -1.19
C TYR A 109 5.06 -5.54 -1.47
N CYS A 110 4.48 -5.27 -2.63
CA CYS A 110 3.92 -3.96 -2.89
C CYS A 110 2.58 -3.80 -2.17
N SER A 111 2.47 -2.81 -1.27
CA SER A 111 1.24 -2.50 -0.53
C SER A 111 0.07 -2.13 -1.46
N TYR A 112 0.34 -1.66 -2.68
CA TYR A 112 -0.70 -1.31 -3.63
C TYR A 112 -1.27 -2.49 -4.42
N CYS A 113 -0.41 -3.33 -4.99
CA CYS A 113 -0.85 -4.36 -5.93
C CYS A 113 -0.73 -5.78 -5.37
N GLY A 114 -0.18 -5.95 -4.17
CA GLY A 114 0.04 -7.26 -3.55
C GLY A 114 1.14 -8.10 -4.20
N MET A 115 1.80 -7.58 -5.25
CA MET A 115 2.83 -8.32 -5.97
C MET A 115 4.07 -8.51 -5.10
N PRO A 116 4.63 -9.72 -5.02
CA PRO A 116 5.94 -9.94 -4.43
C PRO A 116 6.99 -9.32 -5.34
N VAL A 117 7.84 -8.47 -4.78
CA VAL A 117 8.87 -7.75 -5.51
C VAL A 117 10.13 -7.87 -4.69
N GLN A 118 11.25 -8.21 -5.33
CA GLN A 118 12.52 -8.28 -4.63
C GLN A 118 12.75 -7.01 -3.80
N ASP A 119 13.48 -7.18 -2.70
CA ASP A 119 14.27 -6.08 -2.12
C ASP A 119 15.07 -5.36 -3.24
N SER A 120 15.81 -4.30 -3.07
CA SER A 120 16.29 -3.43 -4.18
C SER A 120 15.23 -2.78 -5.09
N SER A 121 14.11 -3.44 -5.41
CA SER A 121 13.06 -2.91 -6.32
C SER A 121 11.89 -2.27 -5.57
N LEU A 122 11.72 -2.57 -4.29
CA LEU A 122 10.76 -1.88 -3.42
C LEU A 122 11.29 -0.52 -2.98
N ALA A 123 10.48 0.52 -3.19
CA ALA A 123 10.73 1.87 -2.70
C ALA A 123 9.89 2.14 -1.44
N VAL A 124 10.45 2.95 -0.52
CA VAL A 124 9.66 3.61 0.52
C VAL A 124 8.83 4.69 -0.17
N GLU A 125 7.52 4.53 -0.11
CA GLU A 125 6.55 5.45 -0.67
C GLU A 125 5.82 6.19 0.45
N HIS A 126 5.43 7.43 0.17
CA HIS A 126 4.68 8.26 1.09
C HIS A 126 3.18 8.14 0.80
N CYS A 127 2.36 7.88 1.80
CA CYS A 127 0.91 7.89 1.65
C CYS A 127 0.46 9.27 1.19
N LEU A 128 0.63 10.27 2.04
CA LEU A 128 0.55 11.67 1.70
C LEU A 128 1.88 12.13 1.06
N PRO A 129 1.90 12.51 -0.24
CA PRO A 129 3.13 12.85 -0.95
C PRO A 129 3.88 14.00 -0.29
N LYS A 130 5.19 13.86 -0.09
CA LYS A 130 6.05 14.91 0.50
C LYS A 130 6.04 16.26 -0.23
N GLN A 131 5.68 16.28 -1.52
CA GLN A 131 5.54 17.51 -2.31
C GLN A 131 4.27 18.29 -1.96
N VAL A 132 3.24 17.58 -1.47
CA VAL A 132 1.93 18.12 -1.15
C VAL A 132 1.79 18.31 0.37
N PHE A 133 2.23 17.32 1.14
CA PHE A 133 2.15 17.26 2.60
C PHE A 133 3.56 17.14 3.21
N PRO A 134 4.40 18.19 3.11
CA PRO A 134 5.79 18.12 3.59
C PRO A 134 5.88 17.86 5.10
N SER A 135 4.87 18.24 5.87
CA SER A 135 4.78 18.07 7.31
C SER A 135 4.80 16.64 7.83
N VAL A 136 4.44 15.67 7.00
CA VAL A 136 4.40 14.25 7.35
C VAL A 136 5.44 13.45 6.57
N MET A 137 6.39 14.11 5.91
CA MET A 137 7.38 13.43 5.06
C MET A 137 8.36 12.53 5.82
N LEU A 138 8.47 12.73 7.14
CA LEU A 138 9.29 11.92 8.05
C LEU A 138 8.45 11.02 8.97
N ASN A 139 7.12 11.10 8.90
CA ASN A 139 6.26 10.28 9.73
C ASN A 139 6.29 8.83 9.22
N TYR A 140 6.66 7.89 10.08
CA TYR A 140 6.69 6.47 9.73
C TYR A 140 5.31 5.94 9.34
N ASP A 141 4.26 6.41 10.00
CA ASP A 141 2.86 6.06 9.70
C ASP A 141 2.41 6.59 8.33
N ASN A 142 3.23 7.43 7.68
CA ASN A 142 3.01 7.89 6.32
C ASN A 142 3.80 7.06 5.30
N PHE A 143 4.49 5.98 5.71
CA PHE A 143 5.35 5.17 4.83
C PHE A 143 4.82 3.76 4.58
N PHE A 144 5.02 3.27 3.37
CA PHE A 144 4.82 1.86 3.02
C PHE A 144 5.71 1.45 1.83
N LEU A 145 5.61 0.18 1.40
CA LEU A 145 6.41 -0.38 0.32
C LEU A 145 5.65 -0.34 -1.02
N SER A 146 6.27 0.25 -2.04
CA SER A 146 5.71 0.24 -3.39
C SER A 146 6.67 -0.33 -4.42
N CYS A 147 6.12 -1.12 -5.36
CA CYS A 147 6.85 -1.47 -6.58
C CYS A 147 7.00 -0.25 -7.50
N PRO A 148 7.95 -0.29 -8.47
CA PRO A 148 8.20 0.84 -9.35
C PRO A 148 6.99 1.26 -10.19
N ASN A 149 6.18 0.29 -10.64
CA ASN A 149 5.00 0.57 -11.46
C ASN A 149 3.92 1.32 -10.66
N CYS A 150 3.57 0.83 -9.46
CA CYS A 150 2.58 1.50 -8.61
C CYS A 150 3.08 2.87 -8.14
N ASN A 151 4.36 2.99 -7.79
CA ASN A 151 4.96 4.27 -7.39
C ASN A 151 4.86 5.28 -8.55
N SER A 152 5.28 4.88 -9.74
CA SER A 152 5.22 5.73 -10.94
C SER A 152 3.80 6.18 -11.27
N ASN A 153 2.78 5.32 -11.12
CA ASN A 153 1.39 5.69 -11.39
C ASN A 153 0.82 6.62 -10.31
N LYS A 154 1.15 6.38 -9.04
CA LYS A 154 0.74 7.22 -7.90
C LYS A 154 1.24 8.65 -8.07
N GLY A 155 2.53 8.82 -8.33
CA GLY A 155 3.17 10.11 -8.42
C GLY A 155 2.90 10.99 -7.19
N ALA A 156 2.43 12.22 -7.43
CA ALA A 156 2.14 13.20 -6.38
C ALA A 156 0.68 13.16 -5.87
N LYS A 157 0.00 12.01 -5.98
CA LYS A 157 -1.37 11.81 -5.47
C LYS A 157 -1.37 11.13 -4.10
N PRO A 158 -2.38 11.42 -3.24
CA PRO A 158 -3.39 12.46 -3.42
C PRO A 158 -2.85 13.88 -3.34
N THR A 159 -3.54 14.80 -3.99
CA THR A 159 -3.40 16.26 -3.78
C THR A 159 -4.20 16.70 -2.54
N TRP A 160 -4.00 17.95 -2.10
CA TRP A 160 -4.86 18.54 -1.06
C TRP A 160 -6.34 18.50 -1.42
N THR A 161 -6.67 18.81 -2.68
CA THR A 161 -8.04 18.78 -3.20
C THR A 161 -8.62 17.37 -3.17
N ASP A 162 -7.85 16.36 -3.59
CA ASP A 162 -8.29 14.97 -3.52
C ASP A 162 -8.63 14.59 -2.08
N SER A 163 -7.68 14.79 -1.16
CA SER A 163 -7.83 14.50 0.27
C SER A 163 -9.01 15.24 0.91
N PHE A 164 -9.22 16.52 0.56
CA PHE A 164 -10.35 17.31 1.07
C PHE A 164 -11.69 16.76 0.58
N ASN A 165 -11.81 16.49 -0.72
CA ASN A 165 -13.03 15.95 -1.30
C ASN A 165 -13.35 14.57 -0.72
N TRP A 166 -12.32 13.77 -0.49
CA TRP A 166 -12.46 12.46 0.13
C TRP A 166 -12.95 12.61 1.57
N ALA A 167 -12.29 13.39 2.41
CA ALA A 167 -12.75 13.66 3.78
C ALA A 167 -14.19 14.19 3.82
N SER A 168 -14.52 15.12 2.91
CA SER A 168 -15.85 15.72 2.82
C SER A 168 -16.95 14.69 2.52
N PHE A 169 -16.62 13.65 1.76
CA PHE A 169 -17.56 12.60 1.41
C PHE A 169 -17.94 11.70 2.61
N TYR A 170 -17.01 11.46 3.55
CA TYR A 170 -17.28 10.60 4.71
C TYR A 170 -17.85 11.36 5.89
N ASN A 171 -17.29 12.54 6.18
CA ASN A 171 -17.45 13.20 7.47
C ASN A 171 -18.17 14.55 7.37
N GLY A 172 -18.62 14.95 6.17
CA GLY A 172 -19.06 16.32 5.90
C GLY A 172 -17.87 17.26 5.77
N THR A 173 -18.11 18.57 5.63
CA THR A 173 -17.05 19.56 5.40
C THR A 173 -15.92 19.42 6.43
N PRO A 174 -14.68 19.08 6.01
CA PRO A 174 -13.53 18.99 6.89
C PRO A 174 -13.37 20.29 7.68
N THR A 175 -13.07 20.22 8.97
CA THR A 175 -12.94 21.40 9.85
C THR A 175 -11.50 21.63 10.32
N SER A 176 -10.63 20.64 10.10
CA SER A 176 -9.23 20.68 10.50
C SER A 176 -8.31 20.16 9.39
N VAL A 177 -7.03 20.55 9.48
CA VAL A 177 -5.98 19.99 8.60
C VAL A 177 -5.85 18.48 8.80
N GLN A 178 -6.08 17.99 10.02
CA GLN A 178 -6.05 16.55 10.31
C GLN A 178 -7.17 15.81 9.58
N ASP A 179 -8.37 16.39 9.48
CA ASP A 179 -9.50 15.78 8.76
C ASP A 179 -9.13 15.57 7.28
N VAL A 180 -8.42 16.53 6.68
CA VAL A 180 -7.94 16.43 5.30
C VAL A 180 -6.83 15.38 5.18
N MET A 181 -5.86 15.38 6.08
CA MET A 181 -4.80 14.35 6.07
C MET A 181 -5.39 12.94 6.22
N ASP A 182 -6.34 12.75 7.13
CA ASP A 182 -7.06 11.49 7.33
C ASP A 182 -7.82 11.10 6.06
N GLY A 183 -8.52 12.03 5.41
CA GLY A 183 -9.19 11.76 4.13
C GLY A 183 -8.24 11.26 3.04
N GLY A 184 -6.98 11.71 3.01
CA GLY A 184 -5.95 11.20 2.10
C GLY A 184 -5.35 9.86 2.53
N MET A 185 -5.16 9.64 3.83
CA MET A 185 -4.57 8.42 4.38
C MET A 185 -5.51 7.23 4.37
N ASP A 186 -6.78 7.44 4.69
CA ASP A 186 -7.83 6.41 4.75
C ASP A 186 -8.16 5.81 3.37
N ARG A 187 -7.57 6.36 2.31
CA ARG A 187 -7.78 5.97 0.91
C ARG A 187 -6.62 5.20 0.31
N GLN A 188 -5.61 4.93 1.12
CA GLN A 188 -4.55 4.00 0.78
C GLN A 188 -4.77 2.73 1.58
N MET A 189 -4.89 1.62 0.85
CA MET A 189 -5.04 0.33 1.48
C MET A 189 -3.76 -0.02 2.22
N TRP A 190 -3.87 0.00 3.54
CA TRP A 190 -2.86 -0.56 4.40
C TRP A 190 -3.02 -2.07 4.39
N PRO A 191 -1.92 -2.83 4.38
CA PRO A 191 -1.99 -4.18 4.88
C PRO A 191 -2.33 -4.11 6.37
N ASP A 192 -3.60 -4.34 6.72
CA ASP A 192 -4.04 -4.40 8.11
C ASP A 192 -4.39 -5.84 8.54
N SER A 193 -4.32 -6.11 9.83
CA SER A 193 -4.57 -7.43 10.43
C SER A 193 -6.00 -7.64 10.91
N GLY A 194 -6.91 -6.78 10.46
CA GLY A 194 -8.32 -6.84 10.81
C GLY A 194 -8.99 -8.12 10.30
N GLU A 195 -10.12 -8.48 10.92
CA GLU A 195 -10.98 -9.59 10.46
C GLU A 195 -11.51 -9.38 9.03
N THR A 196 -11.45 -8.14 8.56
CA THR A 196 -11.95 -7.66 7.29
C THR A 196 -10.84 -7.07 6.41
N ALA A 197 -9.57 -7.40 6.66
CA ALA A 197 -8.43 -6.88 5.89
C ALA A 197 -8.54 -7.07 4.36
N TRP A 198 -9.26 -8.11 3.94
CA TRP A 198 -9.53 -8.42 2.54
C TRP A 198 -10.72 -7.61 1.95
N GLU A 199 -11.57 -7.02 2.79
CA GLU A 199 -12.72 -6.21 2.35
C GLU A 199 -12.29 -4.91 1.68
N GLY A 200 -11.08 -4.40 1.91
CA GLY A 200 -10.67 -3.18 1.22
C GLY A 200 -10.13 -3.39 -0.19
N LEU A 201 -9.98 -4.65 -0.66
CA LEU A 201 -9.64 -5.00 -2.05
C LEU A 201 -10.42 -6.23 -2.52
N PRO A 202 -11.76 -6.19 -2.57
CA PRO A 202 -12.56 -7.29 -3.07
C PRO A 202 -12.16 -7.58 -4.51
N VAL A 203 -11.89 -8.84 -4.80
CA VAL A 203 -11.52 -9.26 -6.14
C VAL A 203 -12.74 -9.88 -6.82
N VAL A 204 -13.11 -9.33 -7.96
CA VAL A 204 -14.15 -9.88 -8.83
C VAL A 204 -13.50 -10.59 -10.00
N TYR A 205 -14.09 -11.72 -10.38
CA TYR A 205 -13.64 -12.49 -11.51
C TYR A 205 -14.44 -12.10 -12.75
N TRP A 206 -13.75 -11.63 -13.77
CA TRP A 206 -14.33 -11.06 -14.98
C TRP A 206 -14.09 -11.98 -16.17
N ASN A 207 -15.13 -12.24 -16.95
CA ASN A 207 -14.96 -12.79 -18.30
C ASN A 207 -14.73 -11.62 -19.25
N VAL A 208 -13.48 -11.49 -19.70
CA VAL A 208 -13.05 -10.45 -20.63
C VAL A 208 -13.74 -10.62 -21.98
N THR A 209 -13.87 -11.87 -22.44
CA THR A 209 -14.43 -12.21 -23.76
C THR A 209 -15.86 -11.70 -23.90
N SER A 210 -16.68 -11.89 -22.87
CA SER A 210 -18.08 -11.44 -22.84
C SER A 210 -18.25 -10.07 -22.18
N ASN A 211 -17.17 -9.44 -21.72
CA ASN A 211 -17.15 -8.21 -20.95
C ASN A 211 -18.15 -8.20 -19.78
N SER A 212 -18.12 -9.24 -18.95
CA SER A 212 -19.09 -9.41 -17.86
C SER A 212 -18.46 -10.01 -16.61
N ARG A 213 -18.87 -9.53 -15.43
CA ARG A 213 -18.59 -10.17 -14.15
C ARG A 213 -19.16 -11.59 -14.12
N LEU A 214 -18.35 -12.55 -13.67
CA LEU A 214 -18.83 -13.90 -13.37
C LEU A 214 -19.53 -13.90 -12.01
N SER A 215 -20.63 -14.66 -11.91
CA SER A 215 -21.30 -14.90 -10.63
C SER A 215 -20.33 -15.56 -9.64
N ASN A 216 -20.50 -15.36 -8.33
CA ASN A 216 -19.59 -15.95 -7.35
C ASN A 216 -19.52 -17.48 -7.46
N ASN A 217 -20.66 -18.13 -7.72
CA ASN A 217 -20.72 -19.58 -7.94
C ASN A 217 -19.83 -20.00 -9.12
N SER A 218 -19.92 -19.28 -10.25
CA SER A 218 -19.08 -19.57 -11.41
C SER A 218 -17.61 -19.20 -11.19
N ALA A 219 -17.34 -18.14 -10.44
CA ALA A 219 -16.00 -17.62 -10.19
C ALA A 219 -15.18 -18.51 -9.24
N LEU A 220 -15.85 -19.04 -8.21
CA LEU A 220 -15.27 -19.89 -7.15
C LEU A 220 -15.35 -21.39 -7.47
N ASP A 221 -15.89 -21.77 -8.64
CA ASP A 221 -15.99 -23.17 -9.03
C ASP A 221 -14.60 -23.83 -9.07
N LEU A 222 -14.43 -24.89 -8.28
CA LEU A 222 -13.17 -25.63 -8.18
C LEU A 222 -12.76 -26.31 -9.49
N GLY A 223 -13.67 -26.44 -10.46
CA GLY A 223 -13.40 -26.91 -11.81
C GLY A 223 -12.65 -25.90 -12.68
N ASN A 224 -12.60 -24.62 -12.31
CA ASN A 224 -11.89 -23.58 -13.07
C ASN A 224 -10.37 -23.84 -13.08
N GLN A 225 -9.76 -23.68 -14.26
CA GLN A 225 -8.35 -24.05 -14.50
C GLN A 225 -7.65 -23.07 -15.44
N LEU A 226 -6.38 -22.77 -15.14
CA LEU A 226 -5.52 -22.04 -16.08
C LEU A 226 -5.31 -22.86 -17.36
N ALA A 227 -5.65 -22.28 -18.50
CA ALA A 227 -5.43 -22.87 -19.82
C ALA A 227 -4.15 -22.36 -20.49
N GLY A 228 -3.77 -21.11 -20.21
CA GLY A 228 -2.54 -20.51 -20.72
C GLY A 228 -2.48 -19.01 -20.49
N VAL A 229 -1.33 -18.41 -20.78
CA VAL A 229 -1.12 -16.96 -20.73
C VAL A 229 -0.49 -16.55 -22.05
N SER A 230 -1.06 -15.55 -22.71
CA SER A 230 -0.51 -14.98 -23.95
C SER A 230 -0.64 -13.47 -23.92
N GLN A 231 0.48 -12.76 -24.15
CA GLN A 231 0.52 -11.29 -24.19
C GLN A 231 -0.16 -10.62 -22.98
N ASN A 232 0.12 -11.10 -21.77
CA ASN A 232 -0.50 -10.63 -20.51
C ASN A 232 -2.00 -10.94 -20.34
N ILE A 233 -2.62 -11.67 -21.26
CA ILE A 233 -4.00 -12.18 -21.12
C ILE A 233 -3.96 -13.57 -20.53
N VAL A 234 -4.77 -13.79 -19.50
CA VAL A 234 -4.96 -15.12 -18.90
C VAL A 234 -6.16 -15.78 -19.55
N TYR A 235 -5.96 -17.00 -20.03
CA TYR A 235 -7.01 -17.85 -20.55
C TYR A 235 -7.28 -18.96 -19.53
N ALA A 236 -8.55 -19.14 -19.18
CA ALA A 236 -8.97 -20.17 -18.24
C ALA A 236 -10.10 -21.01 -18.80
N ARG A 237 -10.08 -22.31 -18.50
CA ARG A 237 -11.26 -23.17 -18.64
C ARG A 237 -12.21 -22.81 -17.51
N ILE A 238 -13.34 -22.21 -17.86
CA ILE A 238 -14.40 -21.83 -16.93
C ILE A 238 -15.55 -22.82 -17.07
N ILE A 239 -16.04 -23.35 -15.95
CA ILE A 239 -17.18 -24.27 -15.96
C ILE A 239 -18.39 -23.61 -16.61
N GLY A 240 -19.07 -24.36 -17.48
CA GLY A 240 -20.20 -23.87 -18.29
C GLY A 240 -19.81 -23.30 -19.65
N PHE A 241 -18.52 -23.10 -19.94
CA PHE A 241 -18.04 -22.65 -21.25
C PHE A 241 -17.37 -23.79 -22.03
N ALA A 242 -17.68 -23.92 -23.32
CA ALA A 242 -17.13 -24.98 -24.17
C ALA A 242 -15.65 -24.77 -24.51
N GLN A 243 -15.18 -23.52 -24.51
CA GLN A 243 -13.81 -23.13 -24.86
C GLN A 243 -13.19 -22.30 -23.74
N PRO A 244 -11.84 -22.29 -23.61
CA PRO A 244 -11.16 -21.38 -22.70
C PRO A 244 -11.57 -19.92 -22.93
N GLN A 245 -11.82 -19.20 -21.84
CA GLN A 245 -12.23 -17.80 -21.85
C GLN A 245 -11.05 -16.92 -21.48
N ALA A 246 -10.92 -15.75 -22.10
CA ALA A 246 -10.07 -14.69 -21.55
C ALA A 246 -10.71 -14.18 -20.26
N VAL A 247 -9.93 -14.10 -19.19
CA VAL A 247 -10.39 -13.79 -17.83
C VAL A 247 -9.46 -12.82 -17.13
N ALA A 248 -10.01 -12.09 -16.16
CA ALA A 248 -9.26 -11.19 -15.31
C ALA A 248 -9.80 -11.22 -13.87
N ALA A 249 -8.90 -11.27 -12.90
CA ALA A 249 -9.18 -10.96 -11.50
C ALA A 249 -8.95 -9.45 -11.31
N LEU A 250 -10.03 -8.70 -11.12
CA LEU A 250 -10.01 -7.24 -10.98
C LEU A 250 -10.38 -6.87 -9.56
N ILE A 251 -9.80 -5.79 -9.03
CA ILE A 251 -10.34 -5.19 -7.80
C ILE A 251 -11.67 -4.56 -8.18
N GLY A 252 -12.74 -4.86 -7.46
CA GLY A 252 -14.03 -4.30 -7.81
C GLY A 252 -15.05 -4.59 -6.75
N THR A 253 -15.97 -3.65 -6.59
CA THR A 253 -16.89 -3.68 -5.48
C THR A 253 -17.81 -4.87 -5.50
N TYR A 254 -17.89 -5.50 -4.34
CA TYR A 254 -18.88 -6.49 -4.04
C TYR A 254 -20.20 -5.80 -3.65
N GLY A 255 -20.82 -5.07 -4.59
CA GLY A 255 -22.13 -4.46 -4.39
C GLY A 255 -22.36 -3.90 -2.99
N TYR A 256 -21.41 -3.10 -2.47
CA TYR A 256 -21.50 -2.61 -1.11
C TYR A 256 -22.78 -1.81 -0.96
N ASN A 257 -23.53 -2.10 0.09
CA ASN A 257 -24.66 -1.26 0.47
C ASN A 257 -24.17 0.13 0.94
N ASP A 258 -22.89 0.26 1.30
CA ASP A 258 -22.28 1.51 1.72
C ASP A 258 -21.51 2.20 0.57
N PRO A 259 -21.98 3.35 0.06
CA PRO A 259 -21.28 4.12 -0.98
C PRO A 259 -19.90 4.63 -0.53
N LYS A 260 -19.64 4.69 0.77
CA LYS A 260 -18.35 5.08 1.35
C LYS A 260 -17.25 4.05 1.08
N VAL A 261 -17.56 2.76 1.18
CA VAL A 261 -16.59 1.70 0.88
C VAL A 261 -16.26 1.68 -0.61
N GLN A 262 -17.29 1.77 -1.46
CA GLN A 262 -17.13 1.90 -2.92
C GLN A 262 -16.21 3.06 -3.31
N ALA A 263 -16.46 4.25 -2.76
CA ALA A 263 -15.63 5.40 -3.07
C ALA A 263 -14.18 5.22 -2.60
N THR A 264 -13.91 4.49 -1.51
CA THR A 264 -12.53 4.19 -1.09
C THR A 264 -11.80 3.36 -2.12
N GLU A 265 -12.43 2.28 -2.59
CA GLU A 265 -11.86 1.39 -3.60
C GLU A 265 -11.61 2.09 -4.93
N ASP A 266 -12.59 2.87 -5.41
CA ASP A 266 -12.48 3.58 -6.68
C ASP A 266 -11.31 4.57 -6.66
N ASN A 267 -11.15 5.29 -5.55
CA ASN A 267 -10.05 6.24 -5.40
C ASN A 267 -8.71 5.52 -5.29
N PHE A 268 -8.62 4.41 -4.57
CA PHE A 268 -7.42 3.58 -4.53
C PHE A 268 -7.02 3.08 -5.92
N ILE A 269 -7.96 2.51 -6.67
CA ILE A 269 -7.77 2.03 -8.04
C ILE A 269 -7.27 3.17 -8.93
N ALA A 270 -7.87 4.35 -8.81
CA ALA A 270 -7.53 5.53 -9.61
C ALA A 270 -6.14 6.11 -9.28
N ILE A 271 -5.70 6.09 -8.01
CA ILE A 271 -4.39 6.61 -7.61
C ILE A 271 -3.28 5.85 -8.31
N VAL A 272 -3.31 4.52 -8.26
CA VAL A 272 -2.25 3.65 -8.81
C VAL A 272 -2.57 3.07 -10.18
N ASN A 273 -3.67 3.52 -10.78
CA ASN A 273 -4.11 3.09 -12.09
C ASN A 273 -4.24 1.56 -12.18
N LEU A 274 -4.87 0.94 -11.18
CA LEU A 274 -5.11 -0.50 -11.16
C LEU A 274 -6.27 -0.88 -12.08
N ASN A 275 -6.39 -2.18 -12.37
CA ASN A 275 -7.42 -2.76 -13.25
C ASN A 275 -7.40 -2.23 -14.68
N GLN A 276 -6.30 -1.60 -15.11
CA GLN A 276 -6.13 -1.19 -16.49
C GLN A 276 -6.02 -2.43 -17.36
N PHE A 277 -7.14 -2.77 -17.97
CA PHE A 277 -7.30 -3.92 -18.84
C PHE A 277 -8.09 -3.45 -20.05
N GLU A 278 -7.37 -3.09 -21.12
CA GLU A 278 -7.98 -2.84 -22.41
C GLU A 278 -7.61 -3.98 -23.36
N ALA A 279 -8.59 -4.40 -24.18
CA ALA A 279 -8.29 -5.22 -25.33
C ALA A 279 -7.34 -4.43 -26.26
N ASN A 280 -6.12 -4.92 -26.41
CA ASN A 280 -5.06 -4.44 -27.28
C ASN A 280 -4.13 -3.35 -26.71
N ASN A 281 -4.27 -2.99 -25.43
CA ASN A 281 -3.37 -2.08 -24.72
C ASN A 281 -2.83 -2.75 -23.44
N TYR A 282 -1.90 -3.68 -23.64
CA TYR A 282 -1.57 -4.76 -22.70
C TYR A 282 -0.31 -4.50 -21.84
N SER A 283 -0.28 -3.42 -21.06
CA SER A 283 0.89 -3.09 -20.24
C SER A 283 0.79 -3.52 -18.77
N ASP A 284 -0.41 -3.77 -18.23
CA ASP A 284 -0.58 -4.00 -16.79
C ASP A 284 -0.43 -5.47 -16.37
N ARG A 285 0.82 -5.90 -16.16
CA ARG A 285 1.16 -7.22 -15.61
C ARG A 285 0.58 -7.49 -14.22
N ARG A 286 0.13 -6.46 -13.48
CA ARG A 286 -0.46 -6.64 -12.15
C ARG A 286 -1.77 -7.43 -12.25
N VAL A 287 -2.60 -7.14 -13.24
CA VAL A 287 -3.86 -7.88 -13.48
C VAL A 287 -3.58 -9.32 -13.89
N THR A 288 -2.61 -9.54 -14.79
CA THR A 288 -2.20 -10.89 -15.21
C THR A 288 -1.78 -11.75 -14.02
N ASN A 289 -0.86 -11.23 -13.20
CA ASN A 289 -0.33 -11.95 -12.04
C ASN A 289 -1.42 -12.21 -11.01
N ARG A 290 -2.27 -11.22 -10.72
CA ARG A 290 -3.44 -11.38 -9.84
C ARG A 290 -4.36 -12.51 -10.33
N THR A 291 -4.64 -12.54 -11.63
CA THR A 291 -5.51 -13.56 -12.24
C THR A 291 -4.90 -14.96 -12.18
N ILE A 292 -3.59 -15.08 -12.37
CA ILE A 292 -2.87 -16.34 -12.18
C ILE A 292 -2.98 -16.80 -10.72
N VAL A 293 -2.81 -15.89 -9.75
CA VAL A 293 -2.94 -16.23 -8.32
C VAL A 293 -4.34 -16.69 -7.95
N TRP A 294 -5.38 -16.05 -8.50
CA TRP A 294 -6.76 -16.54 -8.36
C TRP A 294 -6.89 -18.01 -8.80
N LEU A 295 -6.46 -18.33 -10.01
CA LEU A 295 -6.57 -19.69 -10.56
C LEU A 295 -5.70 -20.70 -9.79
N ASN A 296 -4.54 -20.27 -9.29
CA ASN A 296 -3.69 -21.09 -8.42
C ASN A 296 -4.39 -21.38 -7.09
N CYS A 297 -5.06 -20.39 -6.49
CA CYS A 297 -5.85 -20.58 -5.27
C CYS A 297 -6.96 -21.61 -5.49
N ILE A 298 -7.76 -21.45 -6.57
CA ILE A 298 -8.80 -22.42 -6.94
C ILE A 298 -8.21 -23.83 -7.14
N THR A 299 -7.05 -23.94 -7.78
CA THR A 299 -6.36 -25.23 -7.99
C THR A 299 -5.91 -25.86 -6.67
N SER A 300 -5.30 -25.07 -5.78
CA SER A 300 -4.90 -25.50 -4.43
C SER A 300 -6.09 -26.05 -3.64
N LEU A 301 -7.22 -25.35 -3.69
CA LEU A 301 -8.43 -25.73 -2.97
C LEU A 301 -9.13 -26.95 -3.58
N ARG A 302 -9.14 -27.08 -4.91
CA ARG A 302 -9.55 -28.30 -5.59
C ARG A 302 -8.73 -29.49 -5.12
N ASN A 303 -7.41 -29.34 -5.04
CA ASN A 303 -6.54 -30.42 -4.57
C ASN A 303 -6.78 -30.75 -3.09
N LEU A 304 -6.95 -29.73 -2.25
CA LEU A 304 -7.29 -29.89 -0.84
C LEU A 304 -8.63 -30.62 -0.65
N SER A 305 -9.66 -30.29 -1.44
CA SER A 305 -10.99 -30.93 -1.38
C SER A 305 -10.97 -32.42 -1.74
N LYS A 306 -9.97 -32.86 -2.51
CA LYS A 306 -9.78 -34.27 -2.91
C LYS A 306 -8.83 -35.02 -1.99
N PHE A 307 -8.30 -34.36 -0.97
CA PHE A 307 -7.24 -34.89 -0.13
C PHE A 307 -7.84 -35.79 0.97
N THR A 308 -7.57 -37.10 0.92
CA THR A 308 -8.25 -38.13 1.75
C THR A 308 -7.30 -38.83 2.74
N VAL A 309 -6.46 -38.09 3.46
CA VAL A 309 -5.40 -38.68 4.33
C VAL A 309 -5.56 -38.30 5.82
N GLY A 310 -6.78 -38.02 6.27
CA GLY A 310 -7.06 -37.62 7.65
C GLY A 310 -6.62 -36.20 7.98
N SER A 311 -6.81 -35.79 9.24
CA SER A 311 -6.60 -34.41 9.70
C SER A 311 -5.14 -33.95 9.65
N GLU A 312 -4.19 -34.81 9.97
CA GLU A 312 -2.76 -34.48 9.96
C GLU A 312 -2.26 -34.16 8.55
N GLY A 313 -2.54 -35.04 7.58
CA GLY A 313 -2.17 -34.77 6.21
C GLY A 313 -2.90 -33.53 5.66
N TRP A 314 -4.17 -33.34 6.00
CA TRP A 314 -4.92 -32.14 5.60
C TRP A 314 -4.24 -30.85 6.09
N ASN A 315 -3.77 -30.83 7.35
CA ASN A 315 -3.02 -29.70 7.91
C ASN A 315 -1.68 -29.47 7.21
N LEU A 316 -0.96 -30.54 6.84
CA LEU A 316 0.29 -30.42 6.07
C LEU A 316 0.05 -29.83 4.67
N MET A 317 -1.00 -30.28 3.99
CA MET A 317 -1.39 -29.72 2.69
C MET A 317 -1.79 -28.26 2.83
N LEU A 318 -2.52 -27.90 3.89
CA LEU A 318 -2.89 -26.52 4.17
C LEU A 318 -1.64 -25.65 4.41
N GLY A 319 -0.66 -26.13 5.17
CA GLY A 319 0.62 -25.45 5.36
C GLY A 319 1.36 -25.20 4.03
N GLN A 320 1.36 -26.17 3.12
CA GLN A 320 1.93 -26.00 1.78
C GLN A 320 1.18 -24.96 0.94
N ILE A 321 -0.15 -24.93 1.05
CA ILE A 321 -0.99 -23.91 0.39
C ILE A 321 -0.66 -22.52 0.93
N PHE A 322 -0.49 -22.37 2.24
CA PHE A 322 -0.13 -21.09 2.84
C PHE A 322 1.26 -20.61 2.42
N GLN A 323 2.25 -21.50 2.33
CA GLN A 323 3.56 -21.15 1.76
C GLN A 323 3.45 -20.72 0.29
N THR A 324 2.56 -21.36 -0.47
CA THR A 324 2.28 -20.96 -1.86
C THR A 324 1.67 -19.57 -1.91
N ALA A 325 0.72 -19.27 -1.01
CA ALA A 325 0.11 -17.94 -0.90
C ALA A 325 1.15 -16.87 -0.58
N LYS A 326 2.05 -17.15 0.37
CA LYS A 326 3.16 -16.26 0.75
C LYS A 326 4.00 -15.91 -0.46
N ASN A 327 4.49 -16.92 -1.17
CA ASN A 327 5.40 -16.70 -2.29
C ASN A 327 4.71 -16.07 -3.51
N ALA A 328 3.41 -16.29 -3.68
CA ALA A 328 2.65 -15.74 -4.79
C ALA A 328 2.23 -14.27 -4.57
N GLY A 329 2.09 -13.84 -3.32
CA GLY A 329 1.49 -12.56 -2.95
C GLY A 329 -0.01 -12.51 -3.24
N PHE A 330 -0.55 -11.30 -3.44
CA PHE A 330 -1.97 -11.01 -3.63
C PHE A 330 -2.85 -11.59 -2.52
N PHE A 331 -2.50 -11.23 -1.28
CA PHE A 331 -3.11 -11.76 -0.06
C PHE A 331 -4.62 -11.56 -0.01
N GLU A 332 -5.12 -10.48 -0.61
CA GLU A 332 -6.55 -10.17 -0.72
C GLU A 332 -7.33 -11.32 -1.39
N ILE A 333 -6.74 -11.97 -2.41
CA ILE A 333 -7.36 -13.11 -3.09
C ILE A 333 -7.42 -14.31 -2.18
N TRP A 334 -6.29 -14.68 -1.57
CA TRP A 334 -6.21 -15.86 -0.72
C TRP A 334 -7.17 -15.75 0.45
N SER A 335 -7.18 -14.59 1.10
CA SER A 335 -8.05 -14.30 2.24
C SER A 335 -9.52 -14.38 1.86
N TRP A 336 -9.93 -13.71 0.78
CA TRP A 336 -11.32 -13.74 0.32
C TRP A 336 -11.78 -15.15 -0.07
N ILE A 337 -10.98 -15.89 -0.85
CA ILE A 337 -11.35 -17.26 -1.24
C ILE A 337 -11.38 -18.19 -0.01
N PHE A 338 -10.40 -18.10 0.89
CA PHE A 338 -10.38 -18.90 2.12
C PHE A 338 -11.53 -18.56 3.08
N TYR A 339 -12.07 -17.34 3.01
CA TYR A 339 -13.25 -16.96 3.78
C TYR A 339 -14.50 -17.71 3.30
N THR A 340 -14.58 -18.03 2.00
CA THR A 340 -15.72 -18.75 1.41
C THR A 340 -15.71 -20.26 1.63
N LEU A 341 -14.68 -20.83 2.26
CA LEU A 341 -14.48 -22.28 2.39
C LEU A 341 -14.26 -22.72 3.84
N TYR A 342 -14.78 -23.90 4.18
CA TYR A 342 -14.72 -24.49 5.51
C TYR A 342 -13.86 -25.75 5.53
N GLY A 343 -13.21 -26.01 6.67
CA GLY A 343 -12.47 -27.25 6.91
C GLY A 343 -13.39 -28.47 7.07
N PRO A 344 -12.86 -29.71 6.93
CA PRO A 344 -13.66 -30.94 6.98
C PRO A 344 -14.31 -31.22 8.35
N THR A 345 -13.80 -30.61 9.41
CA THR A 345 -14.21 -30.87 10.81
C THR A 345 -14.47 -29.61 11.63
N THR A 346 -14.27 -28.43 11.05
CA THR A 346 -14.35 -27.15 11.77
C THR A 346 -15.45 -26.27 11.20
N PRO A 347 -16.34 -25.70 12.02
CA PRO A 347 -17.34 -24.73 11.58
C PRO A 347 -16.74 -23.35 11.30
N VAL A 348 -15.42 -23.21 11.34
CA VAL A 348 -14.71 -21.96 11.02
C VAL A 348 -14.15 -22.00 9.59
N PRO A 349 -14.18 -20.86 8.86
CA PRO A 349 -13.55 -20.76 7.56
C PRO A 349 -12.05 -21.03 7.62
N ILE A 350 -11.48 -21.49 6.50
CA ILE A 350 -10.02 -21.67 6.34
C ILE A 350 -9.29 -20.34 6.63
N TYR A 351 -9.92 -19.20 6.31
CA TYR A 351 -9.39 -17.88 6.59
C TYR A 351 -8.98 -17.68 8.05
N ASN A 352 -9.73 -18.19 9.02
CA ASN A 352 -9.40 -18.01 10.44
C ASN A 352 -8.11 -18.75 10.83
N ILE A 353 -7.89 -19.92 10.23
CA ILE A 353 -6.65 -20.68 10.41
C ILE A 353 -5.51 -19.92 9.73
N PHE A 354 -5.73 -19.47 8.50
CA PHE A 354 -4.77 -18.71 7.71
C PHE A 354 -4.30 -17.43 8.43
N ARG A 355 -5.25 -16.64 8.95
CA ARG A 355 -4.98 -15.43 9.73
C ARG A 355 -4.19 -15.73 11.00
N THR A 356 -4.59 -16.76 11.75
CA THR A 356 -3.89 -17.14 12.98
C THR A 356 -2.42 -17.47 12.70
N VAL A 357 -2.13 -18.27 11.68
CA VAL A 357 -0.75 -18.65 11.37
C VAL A 357 0.03 -17.52 10.70
N SER A 358 -0.64 -16.62 9.99
CA SER A 358 0.02 -15.48 9.36
C SER A 358 0.39 -14.40 10.37
N CYS A 359 -0.33 -14.27 11.50
CA CYS A 359 -0.07 -13.24 12.51
C CYS A 359 0.80 -13.73 13.69
N ASP A 360 1.21 -14.99 13.72
CA ASP A 360 2.02 -15.54 14.82
C ASP A 360 3.53 -15.39 14.53
N PRO A 361 4.29 -14.59 15.33
CA PRO A 361 5.72 -14.34 15.13
C PRO A 361 6.60 -15.58 15.18
N THR A 362 6.09 -16.67 15.73
CA THR A 362 6.80 -17.95 15.81
C THR A 362 6.62 -18.80 14.56
N GLN A 363 5.71 -18.44 13.66
CA GLN A 363 5.43 -19.20 12.44
C GLN A 363 6.28 -18.73 11.27
N PRO A 364 6.68 -19.64 10.36
CA PRO A 364 7.37 -19.27 9.11
C PRO A 364 6.50 -18.41 8.17
N LEU A 365 5.22 -18.24 8.50
CA LEU A 365 4.21 -17.50 7.75
C LEU A 365 3.93 -16.11 8.33
N TYR A 366 4.65 -15.65 9.37
CA TYR A 366 4.40 -14.39 10.10
C TYR A 366 4.32 -13.09 9.26
N TYR A 367 4.75 -13.11 8.01
CA TYR A 367 5.04 -11.92 7.20
C TYR A 367 4.08 -11.77 6.02
N PHE A 368 2.78 -11.88 6.26
CA PHE A 368 1.79 -11.52 5.25
C PHE A 368 1.38 -10.06 5.40
N PRO A 369 1.23 -9.30 4.30
CA PRO A 369 0.65 -7.96 4.35
C PRO A 369 -0.73 -8.04 5.03
N GLY A 370 -0.81 -7.50 6.25
CA GLY A 370 -1.97 -7.63 7.13
C GLY A 370 -1.71 -8.44 8.40
N THR A 371 -0.52 -8.28 8.98
CA THR A 371 -0.14 -8.83 10.30
C THR A 371 0.05 -7.67 11.27
N ASP A 372 -0.12 -7.95 12.57
CA ASP A 372 -0.41 -6.96 13.60
C ASP A 372 0.56 -5.76 13.62
N ILE A 373 0.04 -4.56 13.35
CA ILE A 373 0.82 -3.31 13.44
C ILE A 373 1.25 -2.98 14.88
N ASN A 374 0.65 -3.63 15.88
CA ASN A 374 1.06 -3.45 17.28
C ASN A 374 2.43 -4.09 17.57
N ASP A 375 2.92 -4.99 16.71
CA ASP A 375 4.26 -5.56 16.79
C ASP A 375 5.32 -4.72 16.03
N LEU A 376 4.92 -3.60 15.41
CA LEU A 376 5.87 -2.68 14.81
C LEU A 376 6.79 -2.13 15.91
N PRO A 377 8.12 -2.18 15.75
CA PRO A 377 9.02 -1.52 16.68
C PRO A 377 8.69 -0.02 16.69
N THR A 378 8.16 0.44 17.82
CA THR A 378 8.16 1.88 18.14
C THR A 378 9.63 2.32 18.17
N GLN A 379 10.02 3.26 17.31
CA GLN A 379 11.39 3.78 17.28
C GLN A 379 11.75 4.56 18.55
#